data_AF-A0AAN8ZX01-F1
#
_entry.id   AF-A0AAN8ZX01-F1
#
_cell.length_a   1.000
_cell.length_b   1.000
_cell.length_c   1.000
_cell.angle_alpha   90.00
_cell.angle_beta   90.00
_cell.angle_gamma   90.00
#
_symmetry.space_group_name_H-M   'P 1'
#
loop_
_entity.id
_entity.type
_entity.pdbx_description
1 polymer ?
#
loop_
_entity_poly.entity_id
_entity_poly.type
_entity_poly.pdbx_seq_one_letter_code
_entity_poly.pdbx_strand_id
1 'polypeptide(L)'
;MAKSAKGKKAKKADFQKVKLKVGKKLKKAQNETKTDFRARKIILKEQLAVKPTQVLVTKKRHDVKELLSRLSYHNVYVRQDGVNGLKELVNHNEPPLLLPHLSTFVVRATPCILDPDPLIRTSVIKFLEALIMKMGPSIEPYFHILATHLSCAMVHLNVGVQGDSLQLMKVLIRHTPKLVARHANTVLNNFISLIARKTSSSSNKAESKQPTVVNFNFSSLLQAPSKNPLAGHAGRLSLLVELSNFLEAILEEQRRIQDDVPYTAWETVVIGSVPPLNYGNNSQNKLEELWLFSNPKQVEEFTVTVVRLLMQLWLEVDSNHSHDSSAGGNALNEEGVETLSCIVNIIMHLWKITQICTQEHPRETHWIKSFFGSDFMKRILSGFPFCCQVTPLQHKKRKKAKDNEKERQTEQEKRTLKHCDDLNVLLALFGTQMYFKGHQRKAMNFFTKLLRDGNRDGQYNMSAVVNIIIELLPVSKGDEVSAVISAAHTCFSRLHHLKKDRALLLDLLLATTDMNYSYMWRSEIVSQWIEDIVNDLVSGAVREPLLKAAISLRLLGNTNIKPLLLANKAQITESVTAKGVQGMTAKQIEQKLSFLLKD
;
A
#
# COMPACT_ATOMS: atom_id res chain seq x y z
N MET A 1 -108.59 19.91 -17.49
CA MET A 1 -108.19 19.13 -18.68
C MET A 1 -107.08 19.84 -19.43
N ALA A 2 -105.94 19.16 -19.58
CA ALA A 2 -104.82 19.61 -20.40
C ALA A 2 -105.14 19.48 -21.89
N LYS A 3 -104.94 20.56 -22.67
CA LYS A 3 -104.65 20.47 -24.11
C LYS A 3 -103.44 21.34 -24.46
N SER A 4 -102.28 20.74 -24.23
CA SER A 4 -101.13 20.71 -25.15
C SER A 4 -100.48 22.05 -25.58
N ALA A 5 -99.67 22.63 -24.70
CA ALA A 5 -98.48 23.40 -25.11
C ALA A 5 -97.45 22.54 -25.88
N LYS A 6 -97.61 21.20 -25.87
CA LYS A 6 -96.87 20.24 -26.69
C LYS A 6 -97.07 20.48 -28.19
N GLY A 7 -98.27 20.88 -28.63
CA GLY A 7 -98.58 21.05 -30.06
C GLY A 7 -97.88 22.24 -30.73
N LYS A 8 -97.62 23.35 -30.00
CA LYS A 8 -96.94 24.54 -30.56
C LYS A 8 -95.42 24.49 -30.46
N LYS A 9 -94.84 23.71 -29.53
CA LYS A 9 -93.39 23.40 -29.52
C LYS A 9 -93.00 22.36 -30.57
N ALA A 10 -93.92 21.47 -30.96
CA ALA A 10 -93.67 20.43 -31.96
C ALA A 10 -93.41 20.98 -33.39
N LYS A 11 -93.85 22.21 -33.72
CA LYS A 11 -93.60 22.84 -35.04
C LYS A 11 -92.48 23.89 -35.06
N LYS A 12 -91.75 24.08 -33.95
CA LYS A 12 -90.75 25.17 -33.81
C LYS A 12 -89.31 24.69 -33.53
N ALA A 13 -89.02 23.42 -33.75
CA ALA A 13 -87.81 22.80 -33.19
C ALA A 13 -86.74 22.34 -34.20
N ASP A 14 -87.04 22.06 -35.47
CA ASP A 14 -86.08 21.24 -36.24
C ASP A 14 -85.08 22.01 -37.11
N PHE A 15 -85.44 23.17 -37.68
CA PHE A 15 -84.53 23.91 -38.57
C PHE A 15 -84.52 25.41 -38.27
N GLN A 16 -83.63 25.85 -37.38
CA GLN A 16 -83.34 27.27 -37.15
C GLN A 16 -82.12 27.72 -37.95
N LYS A 17 -82.34 28.48 -39.01
CA LYS A 17 -81.28 29.11 -39.81
C LYS A 17 -80.66 30.25 -39.01
N VAL A 18 -79.40 30.11 -38.61
CA VAL A 18 -78.68 31.15 -37.83
C VAL A 18 -78.45 32.38 -38.71
N LYS A 19 -78.80 33.58 -38.22
CA LYS A 19 -78.61 34.85 -38.96
C LYS A 19 -77.14 35.07 -39.35
N LEU A 20 -76.92 35.48 -40.60
CA LEU A 20 -75.60 35.78 -41.17
C LEU A 20 -74.96 36.97 -40.42
N LYS A 21 -73.78 36.76 -39.84
CA LYS A 21 -72.95 37.84 -39.27
C LYS A 21 -71.81 38.12 -40.26
N VAL A 22 -71.78 39.34 -40.80
CA VAL A 22 -70.82 39.78 -41.82
C VAL A 22 -69.39 39.70 -41.26
N GLY A 23 -68.43 39.23 -42.06
CA GLY A 23 -67.01 39.07 -41.68
C GLY A 23 -66.61 37.71 -41.08
N LYS A 24 -67.55 36.79 -40.81
CA LYS A 24 -67.23 35.40 -40.42
C LYS A 24 -67.42 34.46 -41.61
N LYS A 25 -66.48 33.51 -41.81
CA LYS A 25 -66.56 32.50 -42.87
C LYS A 25 -67.92 31.79 -42.82
N LEU A 26 -68.53 31.60 -44.00
CA LEU A 26 -69.84 30.97 -44.14
C LEU A 26 -69.84 29.62 -43.42
N LYS A 27 -70.76 29.42 -42.46
CA LYS A 27 -70.90 28.12 -41.81
C LYS A 27 -71.36 27.12 -42.86
N LYS A 28 -70.64 26.01 -42.93
CA LYS A 28 -70.93 24.94 -43.86
C LYS A 28 -72.34 24.36 -43.60
N ALA A 29 -72.95 23.79 -44.64
CA ALA A 29 -74.35 23.37 -44.64
C ALA A 29 -74.64 22.34 -43.54
N GLN A 30 -75.86 22.33 -43.00
CA GLN A 30 -76.21 21.52 -41.82
C GLN A 30 -76.23 20.00 -42.09
N ASN A 31 -76.29 19.61 -43.36
CA ASN A 31 -76.16 18.24 -43.85
C ASN A 31 -74.71 17.84 -44.18
N GLU A 32 -73.72 18.68 -43.92
CA GLU A 32 -72.33 18.33 -44.15
C GLU A 32 -71.86 17.31 -43.09
N THR A 33 -71.44 16.14 -43.57
CA THR A 33 -70.79 15.14 -42.72
C THR A 33 -69.35 15.58 -42.46
N LYS A 34 -69.03 15.90 -41.21
CA LYS A 34 -67.65 16.23 -40.82
C LYS A 34 -66.80 14.97 -40.81
N THR A 35 -65.92 14.83 -41.79
CA THR A 35 -64.98 13.71 -41.93
C THR A 35 -63.67 13.89 -41.14
N ASP A 36 -63.59 14.92 -40.30
CA ASP A 36 -62.43 15.20 -39.44
C ASP A 36 -62.42 14.27 -38.21
N PHE A 37 -61.98 13.03 -38.39
CA PHE A 37 -61.67 12.14 -37.27
C PHE A 37 -60.17 12.12 -37.00
N ARG A 38 -59.79 12.12 -35.71
CA ARG A 38 -58.40 11.99 -35.27
C ARG A 38 -58.27 10.71 -34.46
N ALA A 39 -57.72 9.66 -35.09
CA ALA A 39 -57.33 8.45 -34.40
C ALA A 39 -55.95 8.64 -33.76
N ARG A 40 -55.81 8.35 -32.47
CA ARG A 40 -54.51 8.31 -31.77
C ARG A 40 -54.11 6.86 -31.54
N LYS A 41 -52.86 6.52 -31.86
CA LYS A 41 -52.31 5.18 -31.63
C LYS A 41 -52.15 4.94 -30.12
N ILE A 42 -52.61 3.79 -29.63
CA ILE A 42 -52.30 3.32 -28.28
C ILE A 42 -50.87 2.79 -28.31
N ILE A 43 -49.97 3.44 -27.58
CA ILE A 43 -48.58 2.98 -27.41
C ILE A 43 -48.53 2.12 -26.15
N LEU A 44 -48.56 0.80 -26.33
CA LEU A 44 -48.27 -0.14 -25.25
C LEU A 44 -46.77 -0.08 -24.96
N LYS A 45 -46.40 0.02 -23.67
CA LYS A 45 -45.00 -0.14 -23.27
C LYS A 45 -44.60 -1.58 -23.52
N GLU A 46 -43.53 -1.81 -24.28
CA GLU A 46 -43.02 -3.17 -24.51
C GLU A 46 -42.64 -3.81 -23.18
N GLN A 47 -43.28 -4.93 -22.85
CA GLN A 47 -42.96 -5.76 -21.69
C GLN A 47 -42.26 -7.02 -22.20
N LEU A 48 -41.00 -7.21 -21.80
CA LEU A 48 -40.20 -8.43 -22.02
C LEU A 48 -40.06 -8.86 -23.49
N ALA A 49 -39.48 -8.02 -24.33
CA ALA A 49 -39.12 -8.39 -25.70
C ALA A 49 -37.99 -9.45 -25.75
N VAL A 50 -38.03 -10.35 -26.74
CA VAL A 50 -36.95 -11.30 -27.02
C VAL A 50 -35.70 -10.51 -27.43
N LYS A 51 -34.64 -10.62 -26.62
CA LYS A 51 -33.39 -9.88 -26.87
C LYS A 51 -32.60 -10.53 -27.99
N PRO A 52 -31.99 -9.75 -28.90
CA PRO A 52 -31.15 -10.29 -29.96
C PRO A 52 -29.92 -11.00 -29.37
N THR A 53 -29.48 -12.08 -30.02
CA THR A 53 -28.44 -13.02 -29.55
C THR A 53 -27.07 -12.37 -29.25
N GLN A 54 -26.82 -11.15 -29.74
CA GLN A 54 -25.55 -10.42 -29.59
C GLN A 54 -25.49 -9.49 -28.36
N VAL A 55 -26.54 -9.39 -27.55
CA VAL A 55 -26.56 -8.49 -26.38
C VAL A 55 -25.94 -9.18 -25.17
N LEU A 56 -25.02 -8.50 -24.49
CA LEU A 56 -24.42 -8.94 -23.24
C LEU A 56 -25.52 -9.09 -22.17
N VAL A 57 -25.81 -10.33 -21.77
CA VAL A 57 -26.90 -10.65 -20.83
C VAL A 57 -26.43 -11.56 -19.69
N THR A 58 -27.06 -11.40 -18.52
CA THR A 58 -26.84 -12.28 -17.36
C THR A 58 -27.56 -13.61 -17.50
N LYS A 59 -27.33 -14.55 -16.58
CA LYS A 59 -28.14 -15.80 -16.47
C LYS A 59 -29.64 -15.53 -16.32
N LYS A 60 -30.02 -14.43 -15.68
CA LYS A 60 -31.40 -13.95 -15.56
C LYS A 60 -31.91 -13.19 -16.80
N ARG A 61 -31.12 -13.16 -17.89
CA ARG A 61 -31.39 -12.46 -19.16
C ARG A 61 -31.54 -10.93 -19.02
N HIS A 62 -30.95 -10.34 -17.99
CA HIS A 62 -30.88 -8.88 -17.86
C HIS A 62 -29.75 -8.34 -18.73
N ASP A 63 -30.06 -7.30 -19.51
CA ASP A 63 -29.04 -6.60 -20.29
C ASP A 63 -28.37 -5.50 -19.45
N VAL A 64 -27.29 -4.94 -20.00
CA VAL A 64 -26.55 -3.86 -19.35
C VAL A 64 -27.44 -2.65 -19.00
N LYS A 65 -28.35 -2.22 -19.88
CA LYS A 65 -29.20 -1.04 -19.63
C LYS A 65 -30.19 -1.29 -18.49
N GLU A 66 -30.80 -2.47 -18.45
CA GLU A 66 -31.70 -2.90 -17.38
C GLU A 66 -30.97 -2.94 -16.04
N LEU A 67 -29.78 -3.55 -15.98
CA LEU A 67 -28.97 -3.60 -14.75
C LEU A 67 -28.59 -2.20 -14.27
N LEU A 68 -28.18 -1.32 -15.18
CA LEU A 68 -27.83 0.07 -14.85
C LEU A 68 -29.02 0.90 -14.36
N SER A 69 -30.23 0.63 -14.85
CA SER A 69 -31.45 1.27 -14.36
C SER A 69 -31.82 0.83 -12.94
N ARG A 70 -31.50 -0.43 -12.58
CA ARG A 70 -31.73 -0.96 -11.22
C ARG A 70 -30.84 -0.30 -10.18
N LEU A 71 -29.64 0.17 -10.55
CA LEU A 71 -28.72 0.85 -9.63
C LEU A 71 -29.31 2.11 -8.97
N SER A 72 -30.30 2.75 -9.59
CA SER A 72 -30.92 3.96 -9.05
C SER A 72 -32.29 3.70 -8.41
N TYR A 73 -32.66 2.43 -8.24
CA TYR A 73 -33.97 2.05 -7.70
C TYR A 73 -34.02 2.24 -6.17
N HIS A 74 -35.21 2.53 -5.62
CA HIS A 74 -35.36 2.82 -4.18
C HIS A 74 -35.09 1.59 -3.29
N ASN A 75 -35.42 0.39 -3.75
CA ASN A 75 -35.22 -0.85 -3.01
C ASN A 75 -33.75 -1.31 -3.06
N VAL A 76 -33.14 -1.49 -1.88
CA VAL A 76 -31.75 -1.93 -1.69
C VAL A 76 -31.47 -3.26 -2.38
N TYR A 77 -32.30 -4.28 -2.19
CA TYR A 77 -32.07 -5.60 -2.78
C TYR A 77 -32.10 -5.57 -4.32
N VAL A 78 -32.91 -4.69 -4.91
CA VAL A 78 -32.96 -4.50 -6.36
C VAL A 78 -31.69 -3.79 -6.87
N ARG A 79 -31.21 -2.77 -6.15
CA ARG A 79 -29.91 -2.13 -6.46
C ARG A 79 -28.78 -3.16 -6.37
N GLN A 80 -28.78 -3.97 -5.32
CA GLN A 80 -27.76 -5.01 -5.07
C GLN A 80 -27.76 -6.07 -6.18
N ASP A 81 -28.93 -6.58 -6.57
CA ASP A 81 -29.07 -7.52 -7.68
C ASP A 81 -28.57 -6.90 -9.00
N GLY A 82 -28.81 -5.60 -9.21
CA GLY A 82 -28.24 -4.84 -10.32
C GLY A 82 -26.71 -4.87 -10.32
N VAL A 83 -26.06 -4.53 -9.20
CA VAL A 83 -24.59 -4.55 -9.06
C VAL A 83 -24.02 -5.96 -9.23
N ASN A 84 -24.66 -6.95 -8.61
CA ASN A 84 -24.23 -8.35 -8.71
C ASN A 84 -24.37 -8.88 -10.14
N GLY A 85 -25.42 -8.47 -10.86
CA GLY A 85 -25.57 -8.77 -12.28
C GLY A 85 -24.47 -8.15 -13.13
N LEU A 86 -24.05 -6.90 -12.85
CA LEU A 86 -22.90 -6.30 -13.55
C LEU A 86 -21.60 -7.05 -13.27
N LYS A 87 -21.40 -7.50 -12.02
CA LYS A 87 -20.24 -8.33 -11.65
C LYS A 87 -20.25 -9.69 -12.33
N GLU A 88 -21.42 -10.31 -12.44
CA GLU A 88 -21.61 -11.57 -13.18
C GLU A 88 -21.19 -11.39 -14.65
N LEU A 89 -21.62 -10.29 -15.30
CA LEU A 89 -21.25 -9.99 -16.67
C LEU A 89 -19.73 -9.83 -16.86
N VAL A 90 -19.06 -9.13 -15.95
CA VAL A 90 -17.59 -8.95 -16.02
C VAL A 90 -16.85 -10.27 -15.84
N ASN A 91 -17.31 -11.14 -14.94
CA ASN A 91 -16.65 -12.41 -14.67
C ASN A 91 -16.81 -13.44 -15.80
N HIS A 92 -17.95 -13.43 -16.49
CA HIS A 92 -18.28 -14.44 -17.51
C HIS A 92 -17.84 -14.07 -18.94
N ASN A 93 -17.53 -12.81 -19.21
CA ASN A 93 -17.22 -12.34 -20.56
C ASN A 93 -15.77 -11.86 -20.69
N GLU A 94 -15.21 -11.95 -21.89
CA GLU A 94 -13.84 -11.52 -22.19
C GLU A 94 -13.74 -9.99 -22.44
N PRO A 95 -12.56 -9.37 -22.22
CA PRO A 95 -12.37 -7.92 -22.29
C PRO A 95 -12.89 -7.25 -23.58
N PRO A 96 -12.74 -7.82 -24.80
CA PRO A 96 -13.24 -7.20 -26.03
C PRO A 96 -14.75 -6.91 -26.03
N LEU A 97 -15.54 -7.75 -25.36
CA LEU A 97 -17.00 -7.56 -25.25
C LEU A 97 -17.37 -6.53 -24.19
N LEU A 98 -16.51 -6.30 -23.21
CA LEU A 98 -16.73 -5.38 -22.09
C LEU A 98 -16.28 -3.94 -22.41
N LEU A 99 -15.25 -3.78 -23.26
CA LEU A 99 -14.69 -2.48 -23.66
C LEU A 99 -15.76 -1.44 -24.06
N PRO A 100 -16.76 -1.76 -24.91
CA PRO A 100 -17.78 -0.78 -25.31
C PRO A 100 -18.64 -0.27 -24.15
N HIS A 101 -18.75 -1.03 -23.07
CA HIS A 101 -19.57 -0.72 -21.90
C HIS A 101 -18.76 -0.18 -20.72
N LEU A 102 -17.42 -0.20 -20.80
CA LEU A 102 -16.52 0.15 -19.70
C LEU A 102 -16.78 1.55 -19.14
N SER A 103 -16.88 2.56 -20.01
CA SER A 103 -17.19 3.94 -19.59
C SER A 103 -18.48 4.03 -18.79
N THR A 104 -19.51 3.30 -19.26
CA THR A 104 -20.83 3.32 -18.64
C THR A 104 -20.82 2.58 -17.30
N PHE A 105 -20.11 1.44 -17.22
CA PHE A 105 -19.93 0.71 -15.97
C PHE A 105 -19.26 1.59 -14.91
N VAL A 106 -18.15 2.24 -15.23
CA VAL A 106 -17.42 3.08 -14.28
C VAL A 106 -18.27 4.29 -13.87
N VAL A 107 -18.81 5.05 -14.82
CA VAL A 107 -19.60 6.28 -14.53
C VAL A 107 -20.85 5.98 -13.69
N ARG A 108 -21.50 4.83 -13.90
CA ARG A 108 -22.77 4.52 -13.23
C ARG A 108 -22.60 3.73 -11.93
N ALA A 109 -21.57 2.90 -11.81
CA ALA A 109 -21.34 2.11 -10.60
C ALA A 109 -20.56 2.90 -9.53
N THR A 110 -19.61 3.75 -9.92
CA THR A 110 -18.76 4.48 -8.97
C THR A 110 -19.54 5.34 -7.97
N PRO A 111 -20.60 6.09 -8.36
CA PRO A 111 -21.41 6.86 -7.41
C PRO A 111 -22.05 6.01 -6.30
N CYS A 112 -22.26 4.71 -6.54
CA CYS A 112 -22.84 3.79 -5.57
C CYS A 112 -21.89 3.48 -4.39
N ILE A 113 -20.62 3.92 -4.44
CA ILE A 113 -19.71 3.93 -3.29
C ILE A 113 -20.25 4.86 -2.18
N LEU A 114 -21.02 5.89 -2.55
CA LEU A 114 -21.62 6.85 -1.62
C LEU A 114 -23.03 6.43 -1.17
N ASP A 115 -23.49 5.21 -1.52
CA ASP A 115 -24.84 4.75 -1.17
C ASP A 115 -25.01 4.71 0.37
N PRO A 116 -26.17 5.15 0.90
CA PRO A 116 -26.42 5.09 2.33
C PRO A 116 -26.34 3.66 2.89
N ASP A 117 -26.64 2.64 2.08
CA ASP A 117 -26.71 1.25 2.51
C ASP A 117 -25.35 0.51 2.36
N PRO A 118 -24.83 -0.13 3.42
CA PRO A 118 -23.56 -0.85 3.38
C PRO A 118 -23.53 -2.05 2.43
N LEU A 119 -24.69 -2.70 2.19
CA LEU A 119 -24.77 -3.86 1.29
C LEU A 119 -24.44 -3.46 -0.15
N ILE A 120 -24.90 -2.27 -0.56
CA ILE A 120 -24.62 -1.72 -1.89
C ILE A 120 -23.14 -1.36 -2.01
N ARG A 121 -22.60 -0.60 -1.06
CA ARG A 121 -21.20 -0.17 -1.07
C ARG A 121 -20.25 -1.37 -1.17
N THR A 122 -20.47 -2.39 -0.34
CA THR A 122 -19.69 -3.64 -0.36
C THR A 122 -19.78 -4.35 -1.71
N SER A 123 -20.99 -4.43 -2.29
CA SER A 123 -21.20 -5.10 -3.58
C SER A 123 -20.53 -4.34 -4.73
N VAL A 124 -20.55 -3.00 -4.69
CA VAL A 124 -19.97 -2.11 -5.71
C VAL A 124 -18.45 -2.19 -5.66
N ILE A 125 -17.83 -2.16 -4.47
CA ILE A 125 -16.37 -2.31 -4.33
C ILE A 125 -15.92 -3.66 -4.91
N LYS A 126 -16.64 -4.74 -4.60
CA LYS A 126 -16.37 -6.08 -5.16
C LYS A 126 -16.59 -6.16 -6.68
N PHE A 127 -17.49 -5.36 -7.22
CA PHE A 127 -17.70 -5.24 -8.67
C PHE A 127 -16.54 -4.47 -9.32
N LEU A 128 -16.16 -3.32 -8.77
CA LEU A 128 -15.06 -2.49 -9.25
C LEU A 128 -13.73 -3.26 -9.21
N GLU A 129 -13.46 -4.02 -8.14
CA GLU A 129 -12.28 -4.90 -8.06
C GLU A 129 -12.24 -5.90 -9.23
N ALA A 130 -13.35 -6.60 -9.48
CA ALA A 130 -13.44 -7.56 -10.58
C ALA A 130 -13.25 -6.88 -11.95
N LEU A 131 -13.82 -5.69 -12.13
CA LEU A 131 -13.66 -4.88 -13.35
C LEU A 131 -12.21 -4.46 -13.56
N ILE A 132 -11.52 -4.01 -12.49
CA ILE A 132 -10.12 -3.59 -12.53
C ILE A 132 -9.21 -4.76 -12.90
N MET A 133 -9.39 -5.91 -12.23
CA MET A 133 -8.61 -7.10 -12.53
C MET A 133 -8.80 -7.58 -13.98
N LYS A 134 -10.03 -7.52 -14.52
CA LYS A 134 -10.33 -8.03 -15.86
C LYS A 134 -9.88 -7.07 -16.98
N MET A 135 -9.97 -5.75 -16.77
CA MET A 135 -9.70 -4.75 -17.80
C MET A 135 -8.26 -4.22 -17.82
N GLY A 136 -7.54 -4.33 -16.69
CA GLY A 136 -6.15 -3.91 -16.55
C GLY A 136 -5.91 -2.46 -16.98
N PRO A 137 -4.99 -2.19 -17.93
CA PRO A 137 -4.60 -0.83 -18.34
C PRO A 137 -5.74 -0.04 -18.99
N SER A 138 -6.78 -0.71 -19.49
CA SER A 138 -7.93 -0.04 -20.14
C SER A 138 -8.73 0.86 -19.18
N ILE A 139 -8.52 0.73 -17.86
CA ILE A 139 -9.19 1.56 -16.85
C ILE A 139 -8.55 2.94 -16.68
N GLU A 140 -7.28 3.11 -17.06
CA GLU A 140 -6.53 4.35 -16.84
C GLU A 140 -7.29 5.63 -17.24
N PRO A 141 -7.97 5.71 -18.39
CA PRO A 141 -8.73 6.92 -18.78
C PRO A 141 -9.86 7.29 -17.82
N TYR A 142 -10.42 6.31 -17.10
CA TYR A 142 -11.57 6.48 -16.21
C TYR A 142 -11.16 6.57 -14.73
N PHE A 143 -9.88 6.43 -14.42
CA PHE A 143 -9.39 6.35 -13.05
C PHE A 143 -9.69 7.62 -12.24
N HIS A 144 -9.67 8.80 -12.88
CA HIS A 144 -10.02 10.07 -12.24
C HIS A 144 -11.42 10.03 -11.58
N ILE A 145 -12.38 9.33 -12.18
CA ILE A 145 -13.74 9.17 -11.62
C ILE A 145 -13.70 8.39 -10.31
N LEU A 146 -12.91 7.31 -10.26
CA LEU A 146 -12.70 6.50 -9.07
C LEU A 146 -12.03 7.33 -7.98
N ALA A 147 -10.97 8.07 -8.33
CA ALA A 147 -10.22 8.92 -7.40
C ALA A 147 -11.07 10.06 -6.81
N THR A 148 -11.92 10.72 -7.63
CA THR A 148 -12.84 11.76 -7.15
C THR A 148 -13.86 11.19 -6.17
N HIS A 149 -14.51 10.08 -6.50
CA HIS A 149 -15.52 9.48 -5.60
C HIS A 149 -14.89 8.88 -4.34
N LEU A 150 -13.68 8.33 -4.43
CA LEU A 150 -12.89 7.95 -3.25
C LEU A 150 -12.67 9.17 -2.36
N SER A 151 -12.22 10.29 -2.92
CA SER A 151 -12.00 11.53 -2.17
C SER A 151 -13.27 12.01 -1.48
N CYS A 152 -14.41 12.02 -2.20
CA CYS A 152 -15.72 12.33 -1.63
C CYS A 152 -16.12 11.37 -0.50
N ALA A 153 -15.86 10.06 -0.67
CA ALA A 153 -16.19 9.03 0.30
C ALA A 153 -15.37 9.17 1.59
N MET A 154 -14.08 9.52 1.47
CA MET A 154 -13.19 9.75 2.60
C MET A 154 -13.63 10.94 3.45
N VAL A 155 -14.10 12.03 2.85
CA VAL A 155 -14.59 13.22 3.59
C VAL A 155 -16.08 13.18 3.92
N HIS A 156 -16.78 12.09 3.56
CA HIS A 156 -18.22 11.97 3.68
C HIS A 156 -18.72 12.12 5.13
N LEU A 157 -19.95 12.60 5.32
CA LEU A 157 -20.54 12.80 6.65
C LEU A 157 -20.83 11.47 7.37
N ASN A 158 -21.23 10.44 6.62
CA ASN A 158 -21.48 9.10 7.14
C ASN A 158 -20.17 8.32 7.33
N VAL A 159 -19.84 8.02 8.57
CA VAL A 159 -18.67 7.23 9.00
C VAL A 159 -18.60 5.85 8.32
N GLY A 160 -19.74 5.20 8.07
CA GLY A 160 -19.76 3.90 7.38
C GLY A 160 -19.25 3.99 5.95
N VAL A 161 -19.60 5.08 5.24
CA VAL A 161 -19.08 5.38 3.89
C VAL A 161 -17.57 5.64 3.96
N GLN A 162 -17.10 6.33 5.00
CA GLN A 162 -15.66 6.55 5.20
C GLN A 162 -14.89 5.26 5.45
N GLY A 163 -15.42 4.36 6.28
CA GLY A 163 -14.84 3.04 6.51
C GLY A 163 -14.75 2.21 5.23
N ASP A 164 -15.80 2.19 4.43
CA ASP A 164 -15.82 1.49 3.14
C ASP A 164 -14.93 2.17 2.08
N SER A 165 -14.67 3.48 2.19
CA SER A 165 -13.70 4.18 1.33
C SER A 165 -12.28 3.64 1.51
N LEU A 166 -11.91 3.22 2.72
CA LEU A 166 -10.61 2.57 2.96
C LEU A 166 -10.55 1.19 2.31
N GLN A 167 -11.67 0.47 2.19
CA GLN A 167 -11.72 -0.80 1.45
C GLN A 167 -11.55 -0.58 -0.05
N LEU A 168 -12.15 0.48 -0.58
CA LEU A 168 -11.88 0.87 -1.97
C LEU A 168 -10.42 1.26 -2.18
N MET A 169 -9.83 2.02 -1.25
CA MET A 169 -8.42 2.38 -1.28
C MET A 169 -7.51 1.14 -1.35
N LYS A 170 -7.77 0.14 -0.50
CA LYS A 170 -7.07 -1.16 -0.52
C LYS A 170 -7.11 -1.82 -1.89
N VAL A 171 -8.28 -1.86 -2.51
CA VAL A 171 -8.47 -2.44 -3.84
C VAL A 171 -7.65 -1.66 -4.88
N LEU A 172 -7.68 -0.34 -4.83
CA LEU A 172 -6.97 0.50 -5.81
C LEU A 172 -5.44 0.42 -5.64
N ILE A 173 -4.92 0.38 -4.41
CA ILE A 173 -3.49 0.18 -4.15
C ILE A 173 -3.04 -1.20 -4.62
N ARG A 174 -3.83 -2.24 -4.37
CA ARG A 174 -3.48 -3.62 -4.74
C ARG A 174 -3.40 -3.83 -6.25
N HIS A 175 -4.33 -3.25 -7.02
CA HIS A 175 -4.48 -3.56 -8.45
C HIS A 175 -4.02 -2.43 -9.38
N THR A 176 -3.99 -1.19 -8.88
CA THR A 176 -3.65 0.02 -9.68
C THR A 176 -2.76 1.01 -8.89
N PRO A 177 -1.66 0.55 -8.23
CA PRO A 177 -0.86 1.40 -7.35
C PRO A 177 -0.34 2.66 -8.04
N LYS A 178 0.10 2.50 -9.30
CA LYS A 178 0.59 3.60 -10.15
C LYS A 178 -0.43 4.71 -10.33
N LEU A 179 -1.66 4.36 -10.69
CA LEU A 179 -2.72 5.33 -10.98
C LEU A 179 -3.16 6.07 -9.70
N VAL A 180 -3.18 5.37 -8.57
CA VAL A 180 -3.48 5.93 -7.24
C VAL A 180 -2.42 6.93 -6.81
N ALA A 181 -1.13 6.58 -6.99
CA ALA A 181 -0.01 7.46 -6.68
C ALA A 181 -0.09 8.80 -7.44
N ARG A 182 -0.51 8.77 -8.71
CA ARG A 182 -0.68 9.97 -9.55
C ARG A 182 -1.76 10.94 -9.04
N HIS A 183 -2.65 10.51 -8.16
CA HIS A 183 -3.73 11.34 -7.58
C HIS A 183 -3.48 11.71 -6.11
N ALA A 184 -2.23 11.61 -5.64
CA ALA A 184 -1.94 11.68 -4.22
C ALA A 184 -2.19 13.02 -3.54
N ASN A 185 -1.99 14.13 -4.23
CA ASN A 185 -2.16 15.46 -3.63
C ASN A 185 -3.58 15.67 -3.06
N THR A 186 -4.61 15.15 -3.73
CA THR A 186 -5.99 15.20 -3.22
C THR A 186 -6.23 14.17 -2.11
N VAL A 187 -5.75 12.95 -2.28
CA VAL A 187 -6.05 11.82 -1.39
C VAL A 187 -5.32 11.93 -0.04
N LEU A 188 -4.08 12.42 -0.02
CA LEU A 188 -3.30 12.61 1.21
C LEU A 188 -3.95 13.62 2.17
N ASN A 189 -4.48 14.72 1.64
CA ASN A 189 -5.20 15.72 2.44
C ASN A 189 -6.46 15.11 3.10
N ASN A 190 -7.14 14.19 2.40
CA ASN A 190 -8.30 13.48 2.95
C ASN A 190 -7.90 12.57 4.12
N PHE A 191 -6.72 11.92 4.08
CA PHE A 191 -6.21 11.15 5.21
C PHE A 191 -6.00 12.01 6.45
N ILE A 192 -5.41 13.21 6.33
CA ILE A 192 -5.30 14.12 7.48
C ILE A 192 -6.68 14.41 8.06
N SER A 193 -7.67 14.72 7.22
CA SER A 193 -9.02 15.01 7.68
C SER A 193 -9.67 13.83 8.43
N LEU A 194 -9.36 12.59 8.04
CA LEU A 194 -9.86 11.39 8.69
C LEU A 194 -9.13 11.12 10.02
N ILE A 195 -7.82 11.34 10.09
CA ILE A 195 -7.02 11.12 11.31
C ILE A 195 -7.27 12.22 12.35
N ALA A 196 -7.36 13.48 11.91
CA ALA A 196 -7.49 14.65 12.77
C ALA A 196 -8.93 14.89 13.26
N ARG A 197 -9.91 14.08 12.84
CA ARG A 197 -11.32 14.32 13.15
C ARG A 197 -11.58 14.23 14.66
N LYS A 198 -11.88 15.41 15.22
CA LYS A 198 -12.41 15.70 16.55
C LYS A 198 -13.44 14.66 16.99
N THR A 199 -13.29 14.13 18.21
CA THR A 199 -14.36 13.52 18.98
C THR A 199 -15.38 14.61 19.37
N SER A 200 -16.14 15.14 18.41
CA SER A 200 -17.15 16.15 18.70
C SER A 200 -18.39 15.49 19.31
N SER A 201 -18.34 15.20 20.61
CA SER A 201 -19.55 15.07 21.43
C SER A 201 -19.90 16.44 22.01
N SER A 202 -20.95 17.05 21.45
CA SER A 202 -21.90 17.99 22.09
C SER A 202 -21.35 19.12 22.98
N SER A 203 -21.27 20.32 22.43
CA SER A 203 -21.79 21.52 23.11
C SER A 203 -22.20 22.57 22.08
N ASN A 204 -23.49 22.91 22.09
CA ASN A 204 -24.02 24.06 21.38
C ASN A 204 -23.36 25.32 21.94
N LYS A 205 -22.70 26.10 21.08
CA LYS A 205 -22.92 27.54 20.98
C LYS A 205 -22.27 28.05 19.70
N ALA A 206 -23.09 28.78 18.94
CA ALA A 206 -22.70 29.53 17.78
C ALA A 206 -21.65 30.59 18.17
N GLU A 207 -20.65 30.80 17.32
CA GLU A 207 -20.36 32.13 16.79
C GLU A 207 -19.34 32.05 15.64
N SER A 208 -19.63 32.86 14.63
CA SER A 208 -18.89 33.03 13.38
C SER A 208 -17.53 33.72 13.59
N LYS A 209 -16.49 33.25 12.88
CA LYS A 209 -15.47 34.09 12.19
C LYS A 209 -14.57 33.19 11.32
N GLN A 210 -13.99 33.82 10.29
CA GLN A 210 -13.29 33.28 9.10
C GLN A 210 -12.21 32.19 9.34
N PRO A 211 -11.84 31.41 8.29
CA PRO A 211 -10.87 30.33 8.41
C PRO A 211 -9.45 30.88 8.30
N THR A 212 -8.88 31.35 9.42
CA THR A 212 -7.46 31.66 9.53
C THR A 212 -6.80 30.67 10.48
N VAL A 213 -5.79 29.96 9.93
CA VAL A 213 -4.79 29.13 10.60
C VAL A 213 -5.35 28.28 11.75
N VAL A 214 -5.68 27.03 11.42
CA VAL A 214 -6.21 26.03 12.35
C VAL A 214 -5.18 25.79 13.47
N ASN A 215 -5.32 26.51 14.58
CA ASN A 215 -4.58 26.23 15.80
C ASN A 215 -5.21 24.99 16.43
N PHE A 216 -4.72 23.82 16.03
CA PHE A 216 -5.19 22.54 16.54
C PHE A 216 -4.77 22.38 18.01
N ASN A 217 -5.66 22.72 18.95
CA ASN A 217 -5.54 22.28 20.34
C ASN A 217 -5.83 20.77 20.39
N PHE A 218 -4.77 19.96 20.26
CA PHE A 218 -4.85 18.50 20.14
C PHE A 218 -5.16 17.75 21.44
N SER A 219 -5.10 18.42 22.60
CA SER A 219 -5.32 17.80 23.92
C SER A 219 -6.77 17.39 24.19
N SER A 220 -7.75 17.81 23.38
CA SER A 220 -9.16 17.44 23.56
C SER A 220 -9.60 16.16 22.81
N LEU A 221 -8.68 15.49 22.09
CA LEU A 221 -8.97 14.21 21.39
C LEU A 221 -9.01 13.00 22.35
N LEU A 222 -8.62 13.20 23.61
CA LEU A 222 -8.40 12.14 24.60
C LEU A 222 -9.65 11.70 25.38
N GLN A 223 -10.85 12.16 25.04
CA GLN A 223 -12.05 11.81 25.83
C GLN A 223 -13.23 11.35 24.97
N ALA A 224 -13.44 10.04 25.03
CA ALA A 224 -14.71 9.29 25.02
C ALA A 224 -14.72 8.14 23.99
N PRO A 225 -15.23 6.94 24.37
CA PRO A 225 -15.49 5.86 23.43
C PRO A 225 -16.63 6.29 22.51
N SER A 226 -16.27 6.86 21.37
CA SER A 226 -17.21 7.18 20.31
C SER A 226 -17.77 5.88 19.73
N LYS A 227 -19.07 5.85 19.42
CA LYS A 227 -19.68 4.78 18.60
C LYS A 227 -19.11 4.73 17.16
N ASN A 228 -18.15 5.61 16.83
CA ASN A 228 -17.43 5.64 15.58
C ASN A 228 -16.32 4.55 15.56
N PRO A 229 -16.43 3.50 14.73
CA PRO A 229 -15.41 2.46 14.62
C PRO A 229 -14.05 2.96 14.14
N LEU A 230 -13.99 4.11 13.44
CA LEU A 230 -12.74 4.72 12.97
C LEU A 230 -12.04 5.57 14.03
N ALA A 231 -12.73 5.95 15.12
CA ALA A 231 -12.15 6.77 16.19
C ALA A 231 -11.41 5.93 17.25
N GLY A 232 -11.76 4.65 17.39
CA GLY A 232 -11.06 3.71 18.26
C GLY A 232 -9.62 3.48 17.81
N HIS A 233 -8.76 2.99 18.73
CA HIS A 233 -7.36 2.70 18.44
C HIS A 233 -7.19 1.80 17.20
N ALA A 234 -7.88 0.66 17.16
CA ALA A 234 -7.86 -0.27 16.02
C ALA A 234 -8.32 0.36 14.69
N GLY A 235 -9.31 1.26 14.73
CA GLY A 235 -9.78 1.99 13.55
C GLY A 235 -8.75 2.97 13.02
N ARG A 236 -8.10 3.73 13.92
CA ARG A 236 -7.01 4.65 13.57
C ARG A 236 -5.77 3.91 13.09
N LEU A 237 -5.41 2.79 13.72
CA LEU A 237 -4.32 1.94 13.27
C LEU A 237 -4.58 1.40 11.86
N SER A 238 -5.77 0.89 11.58
CA SER A 238 -6.12 0.43 10.22
C SER A 238 -6.04 1.55 9.18
N LEU A 239 -6.38 2.79 9.56
CA LEU A 239 -6.25 3.94 8.67
C LEU A 239 -4.77 4.26 8.42
N LEU A 240 -3.94 4.30 9.46
CA LEU A 240 -2.51 4.56 9.33
C LEU A 240 -1.79 3.47 8.52
N VAL A 241 -2.17 2.20 8.68
CA VAL A 241 -1.66 1.11 7.83
C VAL A 241 -2.00 1.39 6.36
N GLU A 242 -3.23 1.84 6.09
CA GLU A 242 -3.63 2.20 4.72
C GLU A 242 -2.85 3.40 4.18
N LEU A 243 -2.60 4.40 5.02
CA LEU A 243 -1.73 5.53 4.68
C LEU A 243 -0.31 5.06 4.38
N SER A 244 0.26 4.15 5.18
CA SER A 244 1.59 3.60 4.95
C SER A 244 1.67 2.89 3.60
N ASN A 245 0.72 2.02 3.28
CA ASN A 245 0.65 1.32 1.99
C ASN A 245 0.52 2.31 0.83
N PHE A 246 -0.23 3.40 1.03
CA PHE A 246 -0.37 4.43 0.02
C PHE A 246 0.94 5.18 -0.23
N LEU A 247 1.64 5.59 0.83
CA LEU A 247 2.95 6.24 0.73
C LEU A 247 4.00 5.32 0.09
N GLU A 248 3.92 4.02 0.32
CA GLU A 248 4.78 3.03 -0.34
C GLU A 248 4.48 2.94 -1.85
N ALA A 249 3.22 2.82 -2.25
CA ALA A 249 2.81 2.82 -3.66
C ALA A 249 3.26 4.10 -4.39
N ILE A 250 3.25 5.23 -3.69
CA ILE A 250 3.79 6.49 -4.17
C ILE A 250 5.30 6.39 -4.43
N LEU A 251 6.06 5.91 -3.45
CA LEU A 251 7.52 5.78 -3.58
C LEU A 251 7.93 4.84 -4.72
N GLU A 252 7.19 3.74 -4.92
CA GLU A 252 7.43 2.80 -6.01
C GLU A 252 7.21 3.45 -7.39
N GLU A 253 6.12 4.21 -7.57
CA GLU A 253 5.88 4.91 -8.83
C GLU A 253 6.94 5.99 -9.07
N GLN A 254 7.39 6.70 -8.04
CA GLN A 254 8.45 7.71 -8.16
C GLN A 254 9.79 7.08 -8.57
N ARG A 255 10.18 5.94 -7.98
CA ARG A 255 11.38 5.19 -8.40
C ARG A 255 11.30 4.75 -9.85
N ARG A 256 10.13 4.24 -10.27
CA ARG A 256 9.89 3.85 -11.66
C ARG A 256 10.07 5.03 -12.61
N ILE A 257 9.57 6.22 -12.27
CA ILE A 257 9.75 7.43 -13.09
C ILE A 257 11.24 7.74 -13.24
N GLN A 258 12.04 7.61 -12.18
CA GLN A 258 13.49 7.82 -12.25
C GLN A 258 14.20 6.79 -13.15
N ASP A 259 13.80 5.52 -13.09
CA ASP A 259 14.36 4.44 -13.92
C ASP A 259 13.94 4.52 -15.41
N ASP A 260 12.74 5.05 -15.71
CA ASP A 260 12.21 5.24 -17.08
C ASP A 260 12.75 6.51 -17.77
N VAL A 261 13.46 7.41 -17.07
CA VAL A 261 14.19 8.51 -17.74
C VAL A 261 15.37 7.89 -18.50
N PRO A 262 15.41 7.97 -19.85
CA PRO A 262 16.50 7.39 -20.60
C PRO A 262 17.83 7.98 -20.13
N TYR A 263 18.83 7.12 -19.92
CA TYR A 263 20.21 7.51 -19.58
C TYR A 263 20.78 8.57 -20.55
N THR A 264 20.25 8.60 -21.79
CA THR A 264 20.59 9.59 -22.83
C THR A 264 20.16 11.02 -22.49
N ALA A 265 19.12 11.22 -21.67
CA ALA A 265 18.71 12.56 -21.23
C ALA A 265 19.75 13.20 -20.30
N TRP A 266 20.39 12.39 -19.45
CA TRP A 266 21.51 12.81 -18.62
C TRP A 266 22.79 13.04 -19.44
N GLU A 267 23.05 12.24 -20.48
CA GLU A 267 24.17 12.48 -21.41
C GLU A 267 24.02 13.80 -22.18
N THR A 268 22.80 14.18 -22.62
CA THR A 268 22.58 15.47 -23.31
C THR A 268 22.81 16.69 -22.44
N VAL A 269 22.60 16.60 -21.12
CA VAL A 269 22.85 17.70 -20.18
C VAL A 269 24.33 17.81 -19.82
N VAL A 270 25.04 16.69 -19.75
CA VAL A 270 26.47 16.65 -19.38
C VAL A 270 27.40 17.03 -20.55
N ILE A 271 26.99 16.82 -21.81
CA ILE A 271 27.85 17.03 -22.99
C ILE A 271 27.73 18.46 -23.59
N GLY A 272 26.91 19.35 -23.02
CA GLY A 272 26.90 20.77 -23.42
C GLY A 272 26.50 21.03 -24.88
N SER A 273 25.82 20.08 -25.53
CA SER A 273 25.28 20.27 -26.87
C SER A 273 23.83 20.74 -26.77
N VAL A 274 23.55 21.92 -27.32
CA VAL A 274 22.21 22.53 -27.42
C VAL A 274 21.19 21.47 -27.87
N PRO A 275 20.01 21.35 -27.23
CA PRO A 275 19.08 20.26 -27.53
C PRO A 275 18.57 20.37 -28.97
N PRO A 276 18.47 19.26 -29.73
CA PRO A 276 17.65 19.28 -30.92
C PRO A 276 16.21 19.56 -30.49
N LEU A 277 15.65 20.57 -31.15
CA LEU A 277 14.30 21.07 -30.98
C LEU A 277 13.27 19.95 -30.87
N ASN A 278 12.38 20.11 -29.88
CA ASN A 278 11.04 19.52 -29.82
C ASN A 278 10.91 18.10 -29.22
N TYR A 279 11.46 17.88 -28.01
CA TYR A 279 10.72 17.06 -27.05
C TYR A 279 9.56 17.91 -26.53
N GLY A 280 8.34 17.61 -26.98
CA GLY A 280 7.18 18.46 -26.74
C GLY A 280 6.97 18.79 -25.26
N ASN A 281 6.86 20.10 -24.97
CA ASN A 281 6.48 20.69 -23.68
C ASN A 281 5.19 20.11 -23.05
N ASN A 282 4.43 19.31 -23.80
CA ASN A 282 3.25 18.61 -23.29
C ASN A 282 3.60 17.45 -22.34
N SER A 283 4.85 16.98 -22.32
CA SER A 283 5.30 15.88 -21.45
C SER A 283 5.70 16.39 -20.06
N GLN A 284 6.47 17.48 -20.00
CA GLN A 284 6.93 18.09 -18.74
C GLN A 284 5.77 18.70 -17.96
N ASN A 285 4.85 19.43 -18.60
CA ASN A 285 3.67 19.97 -17.91
C ASN A 285 2.75 18.86 -17.37
N LYS A 286 2.73 17.69 -18.01
CA LYS A 286 1.95 16.54 -17.53
C LYS A 286 2.68 15.79 -16.41
N LEU A 287 4.00 15.78 -16.40
CA LEU A 287 4.85 15.28 -15.32
C LEU A 287 4.79 16.19 -14.09
N GLU A 288 4.79 17.51 -14.23
CA GLU A 288 4.71 18.45 -13.10
C GLU A 288 3.37 18.35 -12.33
N GLU A 289 2.25 18.06 -13.01
CA GLU A 289 0.96 17.74 -12.36
C GLU A 289 0.98 16.37 -11.63
N LEU A 290 1.93 15.48 -11.95
CA LEU A 290 2.06 14.13 -11.40
C LEU A 290 3.02 14.06 -10.19
N TRP A 291 3.75 15.12 -9.89
CA TRP A 291 4.66 15.14 -8.75
C TRP A 291 3.88 15.25 -7.43
N LEU A 292 4.13 14.30 -6.53
CA LEU A 292 3.75 14.47 -5.15
C LEU A 292 4.48 15.68 -4.59
N PHE A 293 3.73 16.60 -3.99
CA PHE A 293 4.29 17.78 -3.36
C PHE A 293 5.22 18.57 -4.28
N SER A 294 4.68 19.15 -5.35
CA SER A 294 5.37 20.13 -6.20
C SER A 294 5.97 21.31 -5.40
N ASN A 295 5.67 21.42 -4.10
CA ASN A 295 6.23 22.39 -3.17
C ASN A 295 6.79 21.69 -1.91
N PRO A 296 8.11 21.82 -1.62
CA PRO A 296 8.75 21.28 -0.42
C PRO A 296 8.07 21.69 0.90
N LYS A 297 7.47 22.89 0.98
CA LYS A 297 6.76 23.36 2.18
C LYS A 297 5.49 22.57 2.47
N GLN A 298 4.80 22.07 1.44
CA GLN A 298 3.62 21.23 1.64
C GLN A 298 4.00 19.88 2.26
N VAL A 299 5.15 19.31 1.88
CA VAL A 299 5.70 18.10 2.52
C VAL A 299 5.97 18.36 4.00
N GLU A 300 6.56 19.51 4.32
CA GLU A 300 6.90 19.90 5.69
C GLU A 300 5.63 20.02 6.55
N GLU A 301 4.65 20.81 6.12
CA GLU A 301 3.37 20.99 6.84
C GLU A 301 2.63 19.66 7.02
N PHE A 302 2.59 18.83 5.97
CA PHE A 302 1.99 17.50 6.00
C PHE A 302 2.70 16.60 7.02
N THR A 303 4.03 16.52 6.95
CA THR A 303 4.85 15.67 7.82
C THR A 303 4.72 16.08 9.27
N VAL A 304 4.80 17.38 9.58
CA VAL A 304 4.63 17.89 10.95
C VAL A 304 3.27 17.52 11.51
N THR A 305 2.21 17.62 10.69
CA THR A 305 0.85 17.27 11.10
C THR A 305 0.69 15.77 11.36
N VAL A 306 1.15 14.93 10.43
CA VAL A 306 1.05 13.46 10.54
C VAL A 306 1.85 12.96 11.73
N VAL A 307 3.11 13.38 11.89
CA VAL A 307 3.98 12.91 12.99
C VAL A 307 3.39 13.25 14.36
N ARG A 308 2.80 14.44 14.52
CA ARG A 308 2.11 14.79 15.78
C ARG A 308 0.98 13.82 16.11
N LEU A 309 0.22 13.40 15.10
CA LEU A 309 -0.87 12.41 15.27
C LEU A 309 -0.32 11.01 15.56
N LEU A 310 0.78 10.61 14.91
CA LEU A 310 1.45 9.33 15.19
C LEU A 310 1.94 9.26 16.64
N MET A 311 2.56 10.34 17.14
CA MET A 311 3.04 10.39 18.52
C MET A 311 1.91 10.32 19.55
N GLN A 312 0.73 10.87 19.24
CA GLN A 312 -0.44 10.73 20.10
C GLN A 312 -0.95 9.30 20.14
N LEU A 313 -1.00 8.63 18.99
CA LEU A 313 -1.40 7.22 18.95
C LEU A 313 -0.42 6.33 19.73
N TRP A 314 0.87 6.63 19.69
CA TRP A 314 1.86 5.94 20.51
C TRP A 314 1.57 6.08 22.02
N LEU A 315 1.25 7.30 22.47
CA LEU A 315 0.95 7.57 23.89
C LEU A 315 -0.28 6.82 24.43
N GLU A 316 -1.15 6.31 23.58
CA GLU A 316 -2.32 5.52 24.00
C GLU A 316 -1.97 4.07 24.34
N VAL A 317 -0.93 3.53 23.69
CA VAL A 317 -0.50 2.14 23.86
C VAL A 317 0.70 2.04 24.78
N ASP A 318 1.51 3.10 24.86
CA ASP A 318 2.63 3.18 25.78
C ASP A 318 2.13 3.32 27.23
N SER A 319 2.17 2.22 27.98
CA SER A 319 1.73 2.14 29.37
C SER A 319 2.63 2.90 30.36
N ASN A 320 3.80 3.40 29.93
CA ASN A 320 4.92 3.72 30.81
C ASN A 320 5.06 5.20 31.20
N HIS A 321 3.94 5.92 31.37
CA HIS A 321 3.95 7.18 32.11
C HIS A 321 3.92 7.01 33.65
N SER A 322 3.95 5.78 34.18
CA SER A 322 4.25 5.54 35.60
C SER A 322 5.75 5.68 35.86
N HIS A 323 6.09 6.70 36.65
CA HIS A 323 7.41 7.17 37.04
C HIS A 323 8.36 6.17 37.77
N ASP A 324 8.24 4.86 37.61
CA ASP A 324 9.13 3.90 38.27
C ASP A 324 10.30 3.49 37.36
N SER A 325 11.38 4.26 37.50
CA SER A 325 12.65 4.19 36.78
C SER A 325 13.56 3.00 37.17
N SER A 326 13.01 1.88 37.63
CA SER A 326 13.83 0.74 38.14
C SER A 326 13.50 -0.64 37.58
N ALA A 327 12.49 -0.79 36.70
CA ALA A 327 12.27 -2.02 35.93
C ALA A 327 12.10 -1.68 34.44
N GLY A 328 12.94 -2.26 33.58
CA GLY A 328 13.18 -1.82 32.20
C GLY A 328 11.93 -1.65 31.32
N GLY A 329 11.64 -0.40 30.95
CA GLY A 329 10.54 0.05 30.09
C GLY A 329 10.66 -0.32 28.61
N ASN A 330 11.25 -1.46 28.27
CA ASN A 330 11.46 -1.92 26.89
C ASN A 330 10.44 -2.98 26.46
N ALA A 331 9.49 -3.36 27.32
CA ALA A 331 8.59 -4.48 27.06
C ALA A 331 7.25 -4.01 26.46
N LEU A 332 6.89 -4.48 25.25
CA LEU A 332 5.69 -4.11 24.50
C LEU A 332 4.72 -5.29 24.36
N ASN A 333 3.41 -5.00 24.37
CA ASN A 333 2.37 -5.95 23.95
C ASN A 333 2.25 -6.01 22.41
N GLU A 334 1.46 -6.95 21.88
CA GLU A 334 1.26 -7.13 20.42
C GLU A 334 0.73 -5.84 19.74
N GLU A 335 -0.25 -5.18 20.36
CA GLU A 335 -0.82 -3.90 19.89
C GLU A 335 0.23 -2.77 19.84
N GLY A 336 1.15 -2.72 20.81
CA GLY A 336 2.25 -1.76 20.84
C GLY A 336 3.29 -2.02 19.75
N VAL A 337 3.59 -3.30 19.47
CA VAL A 337 4.50 -3.68 18.38
C VAL A 337 3.91 -3.28 17.02
N GLU A 338 2.63 -3.57 16.78
CA GLU A 338 1.95 -3.20 15.53
C GLU A 338 1.86 -1.67 15.35
N THR A 339 1.50 -0.96 16.41
CA THR A 339 1.40 0.51 16.41
C THR A 339 2.74 1.14 16.12
N LEU A 340 3.81 0.73 16.82
CA LEU A 340 5.13 1.32 16.62
C LEU A 340 5.70 0.99 15.24
N SER A 341 5.48 -0.23 14.75
CA SER A 341 5.90 -0.64 13.40
C SER A 341 5.25 0.24 12.34
N CYS A 342 3.94 0.50 12.47
CA CYS A 342 3.20 1.39 11.57
C CYS A 342 3.74 2.83 11.62
N ILE A 343 3.97 3.37 12.82
CA ILE A 343 4.52 4.72 13.03
C ILE A 343 5.89 4.86 12.36
N VAL A 344 6.80 3.93 12.62
CA VAL A 344 8.16 3.97 12.07
C VAL A 344 8.12 3.86 10.55
N ASN A 345 7.30 2.97 9.99
CA ASN A 345 7.15 2.84 8.53
C ASN A 345 6.66 4.15 7.90
N ILE A 346 5.60 4.77 8.44
CA ILE A 346 5.10 6.05 7.91
C ILE A 346 6.20 7.12 7.96
N ILE A 347 6.91 7.24 9.08
CA ILE A 347 8.01 8.21 9.23
C ILE A 347 9.11 7.94 8.20
N MET A 348 9.50 6.67 7.99
CA MET A 348 10.48 6.30 6.98
C MET A 348 10.02 6.62 5.56
N HIS A 349 8.74 6.40 5.25
CA HIS A 349 8.16 6.78 3.97
C HIS A 349 8.18 8.30 3.77
N LEU A 350 7.79 9.08 4.79
CA LEU A 350 7.84 10.56 4.75
C LEU A 350 9.27 11.08 4.60
N TRP A 351 10.25 10.43 5.25
CA TRP A 351 11.66 10.75 5.08
C TRP A 351 12.10 10.53 3.62
N LYS A 352 11.82 9.36 3.04
CA LYS A 352 12.16 9.05 1.64
C LYS A 352 11.46 10.00 0.65
N ILE A 353 10.19 10.32 0.88
CA ILE A 353 9.45 11.27 0.04
C ILE A 353 10.07 12.66 0.12
N THR A 354 10.40 13.14 1.34
CA THR A 354 11.11 14.41 1.52
C THR A 354 12.43 14.40 0.76
N GLN A 355 13.24 13.34 0.88
CA GLN A 355 14.48 13.21 0.13
C GLN A 355 14.27 13.34 -1.37
N ILE A 356 13.23 12.72 -1.92
CA ILE A 356 12.88 12.81 -3.36
C ILE A 356 12.49 14.25 -3.73
N CYS A 357 11.61 14.89 -2.95
CA CYS A 357 11.15 16.25 -3.23
C CYS A 357 12.28 17.29 -3.15
N THR A 358 13.30 17.04 -2.32
CA THR A 358 14.44 17.95 -2.11
C THR A 358 15.70 17.55 -2.87
N GLN A 359 15.60 16.68 -3.90
CA GLN A 359 16.78 16.19 -4.64
C GLN A 359 17.64 17.31 -5.21
N GLU A 360 17.01 18.37 -5.74
CA GLU A 360 17.72 19.53 -6.29
C GLU A 360 18.40 20.39 -5.20
N HIS A 361 17.85 20.39 -3.98
CA HIS A 361 18.33 21.19 -2.85
C HIS A 361 18.43 20.37 -1.54
N PRO A 362 19.44 19.49 -1.38
CA PRO A 362 19.55 18.59 -0.23
C PRO A 362 19.60 19.27 1.14
N ARG A 363 19.95 20.57 1.20
CA ARG A 363 19.94 21.37 2.44
C ARG A 363 18.54 21.53 3.04
N GLU A 364 17.50 21.42 2.21
CA GLU A 364 16.10 21.46 2.64
C GLU A 364 15.68 20.22 3.45
N THR A 365 16.53 19.19 3.54
CA THR A 365 16.30 18.04 4.46
C THR A 365 16.78 18.29 5.89
N HIS A 366 17.35 19.45 6.22
CA HIS A 366 17.90 19.66 7.56
C HIS A 366 16.79 19.79 8.63
N TRP A 367 15.64 20.39 8.29
CA TRP A 367 14.55 20.59 9.24
C TRP A 367 14.00 19.25 9.76
N ILE A 368 13.88 18.23 8.92
CA ILE A 368 13.29 16.94 9.30
C ILE A 368 14.22 16.16 10.24
N LYS A 369 15.55 16.24 10.03
CA LYS A 369 16.55 15.70 10.96
C LYS A 369 16.49 16.39 12.33
N SER A 370 16.33 17.71 12.33
CA SER A 370 16.16 18.49 13.57
C SER A 370 14.84 18.15 14.28
N PHE A 371 13.75 18.03 13.52
CA PHE A 371 12.40 17.75 14.01
C PHE A 371 12.29 16.36 14.66
N PHE A 372 12.81 15.32 14.02
CA PHE A 372 12.84 13.98 14.61
C PHE A 372 13.94 13.84 15.67
N GLY A 373 15.04 14.58 15.59
CA GLY A 373 16.21 14.38 16.44
C GLY A 373 16.00 14.58 17.95
N SER A 374 15.15 15.52 18.39
CA SER A 374 15.03 15.86 19.82
C SER A 374 13.91 15.12 20.56
N ASP A 375 12.74 14.98 19.96
CA ASP A 375 11.55 14.42 20.61
C ASP A 375 11.35 12.91 20.35
N PHE A 376 11.63 12.43 19.13
CA PHE A 376 11.53 11.02 18.79
C PHE A 376 12.57 10.18 19.53
N MET A 377 13.80 10.70 19.64
CA MET A 377 14.90 10.07 20.37
C MET A 377 14.56 9.76 21.83
N LYS A 378 13.88 10.69 22.50
CA LYS A 378 13.53 10.55 23.93
C LYS A 378 12.37 9.60 24.15
N ARG A 379 11.38 9.60 23.26
CA ARG A 379 10.10 8.89 23.46
C ARG A 379 10.10 7.46 22.92
N ILE A 380 10.69 7.23 21.75
CA ILE A 380 10.65 5.92 21.08
C ILE A 380 12.00 5.20 21.19
N LEU A 381 13.10 5.85 20.79
CA LEU A 381 14.41 5.18 20.74
C LEU A 381 15.10 5.00 22.10
N SER A 382 14.55 5.59 23.17
CA SER A 382 15.01 5.33 24.53
C SER A 382 14.77 3.87 24.95
N GLY A 383 13.63 3.29 24.54
CA GLY A 383 13.24 1.90 24.79
C GLY A 383 13.87 0.87 23.86
N PHE A 384 14.64 1.29 22.85
CA PHE A 384 15.31 0.36 21.93
C PHE A 384 16.52 -0.34 22.59
N PRO A 385 16.69 -1.68 22.42
CA PRO A 385 15.79 -2.61 21.72
C PRO A 385 14.60 -3.02 22.61
N PHE A 386 13.44 -3.19 21.96
CA PHE A 386 12.19 -3.62 22.61
C PHE A 386 12.11 -5.15 22.74
N CYS A 387 11.36 -5.62 23.73
CA CYS A 387 11.06 -7.03 23.98
C CYS A 387 9.53 -7.24 24.00
N CYS A 388 9.03 -8.41 23.61
CA CYS A 388 7.60 -8.73 23.75
C CYS A 388 7.22 -9.12 25.19
N GLN A 389 6.12 -8.58 25.70
CA GLN A 389 5.41 -9.13 26.87
C GLN A 389 4.53 -10.29 26.39
N VAL A 390 4.84 -11.51 26.81
CA VAL A 390 3.94 -12.65 26.62
C VAL A 390 2.97 -12.69 27.81
N THR A 391 1.73 -12.27 27.62
CA THR A 391 0.69 -12.38 28.66
C THR A 391 0.14 -13.81 28.71
N PRO A 392 0.28 -14.55 29.82
CA PRO A 392 -0.30 -15.88 29.94
C PRO A 392 -1.83 -15.78 30.04
N LEU A 393 -2.56 -16.39 29.11
CA LEU A 393 -4.02 -16.49 29.16
C LEU A 393 -4.46 -17.19 30.47
N GLN A 394 -5.23 -16.48 31.30
CA GLN A 394 -5.80 -17.03 32.54
C GLN A 394 -6.74 -18.20 32.22
N HIS A 395 -6.34 -19.39 32.68
CA HIS A 395 -7.01 -20.65 32.39
C HIS A 395 -8.35 -20.81 33.11
N LYS A 396 -9.44 -21.08 32.36
CA LYS A 396 -10.62 -21.80 32.86
C LYS A 396 -10.92 -23.05 32.00
N LYS A 397 -10.38 -24.20 32.47
CA LYS A 397 -10.80 -25.63 32.32
C LYS A 397 -11.23 -26.19 30.94
N ARG A 398 -10.47 -27.19 30.43
CA ARG A 398 -10.85 -28.64 30.33
C ARG A 398 -9.68 -29.51 29.81
N LYS A 399 -9.53 -30.73 30.36
CA LYS A 399 -8.28 -31.55 30.38
C LYS A 399 -7.93 -32.34 29.10
N LYS A 400 -8.67 -32.20 27.98
CA LYS A 400 -8.44 -32.97 26.73
C LYS A 400 -8.11 -32.12 25.48
N ALA A 401 -8.08 -30.79 25.59
CA ALA A 401 -7.68 -29.87 24.51
C ALA A 401 -6.25 -29.31 24.67
N LYS A 402 -5.48 -29.84 25.63
CA LYS A 402 -4.23 -29.22 26.11
C LYS A 402 -3.07 -29.23 25.11
N ASP A 403 -2.97 -30.23 24.25
CA ASP A 403 -1.82 -30.36 23.35
C ASP A 403 -1.98 -29.46 22.11
N ASN A 404 -3.15 -29.48 21.46
CA ASN A 404 -3.47 -28.55 20.36
C ASN A 404 -3.48 -27.07 20.80
N GLU A 405 -3.82 -26.79 22.06
CA GLU A 405 -3.87 -25.43 22.59
C GLU A 405 -2.47 -24.91 22.96
N LYS A 406 -1.57 -25.79 23.43
CA LYS A 406 -0.15 -25.46 23.63
C LYS A 406 0.58 -25.21 22.33
N GLU A 407 0.35 -26.04 21.30
CA GLU A 407 0.97 -25.84 19.98
C GLU A 407 0.56 -24.50 19.36
N ARG A 408 -0.73 -24.13 19.45
CA ARG A 408 -1.24 -22.82 19.00
C ARG A 408 -0.67 -21.65 19.80
N GLN A 409 -0.48 -21.82 21.11
CA GLN A 409 0.15 -20.80 21.97
C GLN A 409 1.62 -20.61 21.59
N THR A 410 2.39 -21.68 21.41
CA THR A 410 3.80 -21.61 20.99
C THR A 410 3.95 -21.02 19.59
N GLU A 411 3.02 -21.27 18.68
CA GLU A 411 3.03 -20.69 17.33
C GLU A 411 2.71 -19.19 17.35
N GLN A 412 1.73 -18.76 18.15
CA GLN A 412 1.42 -17.34 18.35
C GLN A 412 2.58 -16.60 19.02
N GLU A 413 3.21 -17.19 20.05
CA GLU A 413 4.39 -16.61 20.71
C GLU A 413 5.56 -16.41 19.74
N LYS A 414 5.85 -17.40 18.87
CA LYS A 414 6.86 -17.28 17.82
C LYS A 414 6.52 -16.17 16.82
N ARG A 415 5.23 -16.04 16.47
CA ARG A 415 4.76 -14.99 15.57
C ARG A 415 4.93 -13.60 16.20
N THR A 416 4.53 -13.40 17.46
CA THR A 416 4.70 -12.11 18.14
C THR A 416 6.18 -11.74 18.29
N LEU A 417 7.03 -12.70 18.65
CA LEU A 417 8.48 -12.49 18.76
C LEU A 417 9.09 -12.05 17.42
N LYS A 418 8.70 -12.69 16.32
CA LYS A 418 9.13 -12.29 14.97
C LYS A 418 8.76 -10.84 14.65
N HIS A 419 7.52 -10.42 14.90
CA HIS A 419 7.10 -9.04 14.63
C HIS A 419 7.90 -8.02 15.45
N CYS A 420 8.33 -8.37 16.67
CA CYS A 420 9.17 -7.50 17.48
C CYS A 420 10.63 -7.45 17.01
N ASP A 421 11.18 -8.56 16.54
CA ASP A 421 12.50 -8.54 15.88
C ASP A 421 12.45 -7.69 14.60
N ASP A 422 11.41 -7.83 13.78
CA ASP A 422 11.21 -7.00 12.58
C ASP A 422 11.06 -5.50 12.93
N LEU A 423 10.32 -5.16 14.00
CA LEU A 423 10.24 -3.80 14.54
C LEU A 423 11.62 -3.26 14.97
N ASN A 424 12.39 -4.04 15.70
CA ASN A 424 13.73 -3.63 16.14
C ASN A 424 14.67 -3.43 14.95
N VAL A 425 14.58 -4.27 13.91
CA VAL A 425 15.34 -4.07 12.66
C VAL A 425 14.92 -2.77 11.97
N LEU A 426 13.62 -2.45 11.90
CA LEU A 426 13.13 -1.18 11.36
C LEU A 426 13.63 0.04 12.15
N LEU A 427 13.60 -0.03 13.48
CA LEU A 427 14.12 1.02 14.35
C LEU A 427 15.63 1.22 14.18
N ALA A 428 16.39 0.12 14.02
CA ALA A 428 17.82 0.18 13.76
C ALA A 428 18.13 0.82 12.40
N LEU A 429 17.37 0.47 11.37
CA LEU A 429 17.49 1.07 10.03
C LEU A 429 17.20 2.58 10.09
N PHE A 430 16.08 2.97 10.71
CA PHE A 430 15.70 4.36 10.85
C PHE A 430 16.75 5.16 11.62
N GLY A 431 17.21 4.64 12.76
CA GLY A 431 18.20 5.33 13.59
C GLY A 431 19.57 5.48 12.91
N THR A 432 19.94 4.52 12.04
CA THR A 432 21.15 4.59 11.21
C THR A 432 21.02 5.67 10.13
N GLN A 433 19.92 5.68 9.36
CA GLN A 433 19.67 6.68 8.31
C GLN A 433 19.61 8.13 8.83
N MET A 434 19.13 8.30 10.06
CA MET A 434 19.05 9.61 10.72
C MET A 434 20.37 10.04 11.41
N TYR A 435 21.38 9.16 11.46
CA TYR A 435 22.66 9.41 12.14
C TYR A 435 22.51 9.79 13.63
N PHE A 436 21.58 9.16 14.34
CA PHE A 436 21.36 9.49 15.75
C PHE A 436 22.56 9.08 16.63
N LYS A 437 23.09 10.02 17.41
CA LYS A 437 24.27 9.80 18.25
C LYS A 437 24.03 8.67 19.26
N GLY A 438 24.95 7.71 19.32
CA GLY A 438 24.93 6.61 20.28
C GLY A 438 23.97 5.47 19.93
N HIS A 439 23.15 5.63 18.88
CA HIS A 439 22.26 4.58 18.41
C HIS A 439 23.04 3.47 17.69
N GLN A 440 24.10 3.81 16.96
CA GLN A 440 24.95 2.87 16.21
C GLN A 440 25.44 1.72 17.11
N ARG A 441 25.96 2.06 18.29
CA ARG A 441 26.44 1.10 19.29
C ARG A 441 25.32 0.19 19.81
N LYS A 442 24.13 0.75 20.08
CA LYS A 442 22.96 -0.05 20.51
C LYS A 442 22.52 -1.02 19.40
N ALA A 443 22.51 -0.57 18.15
CA ALA A 443 22.16 -1.38 16.99
C ALA A 443 23.16 -2.53 16.78
N MET A 444 24.47 -2.26 16.82
CA MET A 444 25.52 -3.30 16.73
C MET A 444 25.38 -4.35 17.84
N ASN A 445 25.15 -3.93 19.08
CA ASN A 445 24.92 -4.86 20.20
C ASN A 445 23.63 -5.69 20.02
N PHE A 446 22.57 -5.08 19.49
CA PHE A 446 21.32 -5.78 19.17
C PHE A 446 21.55 -6.86 18.11
N PHE A 447 22.17 -6.52 16.98
CA PHE A 447 22.46 -7.48 15.91
C PHE A 447 23.42 -8.59 16.35
N THR A 448 24.42 -8.27 17.19
CA THR A 448 25.29 -9.30 17.79
C THR A 448 24.47 -10.34 18.57
N LYS A 449 23.54 -9.87 19.41
CA LYS A 449 22.68 -10.76 20.21
C LYS A 449 21.70 -11.54 19.33
N LEU A 450 21.13 -10.90 18.32
CA LEU A 450 20.18 -11.52 17.38
C LEU A 450 20.84 -12.65 16.58
N LEU A 451 22.02 -12.40 15.99
CA LEU A 451 22.77 -13.39 15.21
C LEU A 451 23.33 -14.53 16.07
N ARG A 452 23.61 -14.29 17.35
CA ARG A 452 24.10 -15.33 18.27
C ARG A 452 23.00 -16.33 18.66
N ASP A 453 21.74 -15.93 18.61
CA ASP A 453 20.60 -16.76 19.02
C ASP A 453 20.17 -17.73 17.91
N GLY A 454 20.60 -18.99 18.04
CA GLY A 454 20.31 -20.04 17.06
C GLY A 454 18.83 -20.43 16.94
N ASN A 455 17.99 -20.11 17.93
CA ASN A 455 16.57 -20.46 17.87
C ASN A 455 15.79 -19.58 16.88
N ARG A 456 16.37 -18.47 16.46
CA ARG A 456 15.73 -17.45 15.61
C ARG A 456 16.31 -17.36 14.20
N ASP A 457 17.26 -18.23 13.85
CA ASP A 457 17.97 -18.20 12.56
C ASP A 457 17.02 -18.29 11.36
N GLY A 458 17.00 -17.24 10.53
CA GLY A 458 16.15 -17.11 9.34
C GLY A 458 14.69 -16.77 9.62
N GLN A 459 14.35 -16.35 10.85
CA GLN A 459 12.99 -15.90 11.18
C GLN A 459 12.78 -14.39 10.98
N TYR A 460 13.86 -13.60 10.92
CA TYR A 460 13.88 -12.14 10.72
C TYR A 460 14.39 -11.77 9.32
N ASN A 461 14.21 -10.50 8.92
CA ASN A 461 14.72 -9.99 7.64
C ASN A 461 16.27 -9.90 7.61
N MET A 462 16.93 -11.00 7.25
CA MET A 462 18.40 -11.10 7.18
C MET A 462 19.03 -10.09 6.21
N SER A 463 18.36 -9.77 5.09
CA SER A 463 18.88 -8.80 4.12
C SER A 463 18.98 -7.41 4.71
N ALA A 464 17.94 -6.97 5.44
CA ALA A 464 17.98 -5.70 6.15
C ALA A 464 19.07 -5.69 7.22
N VAL A 465 19.18 -6.76 8.02
CA VAL A 465 20.21 -6.90 9.06
C VAL A 465 21.62 -6.75 8.47
N VAL A 466 21.94 -7.52 7.42
CA VAL A 466 23.26 -7.46 6.77
C VAL A 466 23.55 -6.07 6.21
N ASN A 467 22.61 -5.47 5.48
CA ASN A 467 22.79 -4.14 4.89
C ASN A 467 23.05 -3.06 5.95
N ILE A 468 22.32 -3.09 7.07
CA ILE A 468 22.51 -2.13 8.17
C ILE A 468 23.86 -2.35 8.84
N ILE A 469 24.27 -3.61 9.08
CA ILE A 469 25.59 -3.90 9.66
C ILE A 469 26.68 -3.35 8.75
N ILE A 470 26.61 -3.59 7.44
CA ILE A 470 27.58 -3.07 6.47
C ILE A 470 27.66 -1.54 6.52
N GLU A 471 26.52 -0.84 6.59
CA GLU A 471 26.46 0.62 6.72
C GLU A 471 27.06 1.11 8.05
N LEU A 472 26.96 0.32 9.12
CA LEU A 472 27.49 0.65 10.45
C LEU A 472 28.99 0.35 10.61
N LEU A 473 29.58 -0.51 9.78
CA LEU A 473 31.00 -0.88 9.88
C LEU A 473 31.96 0.34 9.96
N PRO A 474 31.83 1.39 9.11
CA PRO A 474 32.80 2.49 9.08
C PRO A 474 32.76 3.39 10.31
N VAL A 475 31.63 3.39 11.03
CA VAL A 475 31.36 4.29 12.16
C VAL A 475 31.53 3.57 13.51
N SER A 476 31.66 2.24 13.48
CA SER A 476 31.72 1.39 14.67
C SER A 476 33.17 1.14 15.14
N LYS A 477 33.33 0.80 16.43
CA LYS A 477 34.64 0.47 16.99
C LYS A 477 35.07 -0.95 16.59
N GLY A 478 36.39 -1.20 16.53
CA GLY A 478 36.95 -2.51 16.15
C GLY A 478 36.41 -3.68 17.00
N ASP A 479 36.26 -3.50 18.31
CA ASP A 479 35.73 -4.54 19.20
C ASP A 479 34.26 -4.88 18.88
N GLU A 480 33.46 -3.88 18.53
CA GLU A 480 32.04 -4.03 18.18
C GLU A 480 31.90 -4.75 16.83
N VAL A 481 32.75 -4.39 15.87
CA VAL A 481 32.85 -5.04 14.56
C VAL A 481 33.24 -6.51 14.71
N SER A 482 34.28 -6.81 15.49
CA SER A 482 34.74 -8.18 15.75
C SER A 482 33.65 -9.05 16.39
N ALA A 483 32.92 -8.49 17.37
CA ALA A 483 31.84 -9.20 18.05
C ALA A 483 30.66 -9.54 17.11
N VAL A 484 30.24 -8.60 16.25
CA VAL A 484 29.17 -8.85 15.26
C VAL A 484 29.62 -9.87 14.22
N ILE A 485 30.86 -9.78 13.74
CA ILE A 485 31.40 -10.73 12.75
C ILE A 485 31.50 -12.14 13.32
N SER A 486 31.93 -12.29 14.59
CA SER A 486 31.91 -13.59 15.28
C SER A 486 30.48 -14.15 15.39
N ALA A 487 29.50 -13.31 15.73
CA ALA A 487 28.10 -13.74 15.78
C ALA A 487 27.55 -14.12 14.40
N ALA A 488 27.92 -13.37 13.35
CA ALA A 488 27.56 -13.65 11.97
C ALA A 488 28.15 -14.97 11.47
N HIS A 489 29.43 -15.25 11.78
CA HIS A 489 30.07 -16.54 11.49
C HIS A 489 29.36 -17.69 12.22
N THR A 490 29.04 -17.52 13.51
CA THR A 490 28.29 -18.54 14.26
C THR A 490 26.92 -18.82 13.62
N CYS A 491 26.20 -17.77 13.17
CA CYS A 491 24.94 -17.92 12.44
C CYS A 491 25.15 -18.62 11.09
N PHE A 492 26.20 -18.26 10.35
CA PHE A 492 26.57 -18.86 9.07
C PHE A 492 26.82 -20.37 9.18
N SER A 493 27.53 -20.82 10.21
CA SER A 493 27.84 -22.23 10.43
C SER A 493 26.63 -23.05 10.90
N ARG A 494 25.64 -22.42 11.56
CA ARG A 494 24.37 -23.09 11.93
C ARG A 494 23.36 -23.17 10.78
N LEU A 495 23.39 -22.23 9.85
CA LEU A 495 22.46 -22.20 8.72
C LEU A 495 22.78 -23.30 7.70
N HIS A 496 21.75 -23.98 7.21
CA HIS A 496 21.89 -24.96 6.14
C HIS A 496 22.43 -24.31 4.85
N HIS A 497 23.33 -25.00 4.14
CA HIS A 497 24.01 -24.52 2.92
C HIS A 497 23.05 -24.03 1.81
N LEU A 498 21.83 -24.59 1.77
CA LEU A 498 20.76 -24.22 0.84
C LEU A 498 19.79 -23.13 1.36
N LYS A 499 20.05 -22.44 2.47
CA LYS A 499 19.26 -21.25 2.84
C LYS A 499 19.79 -20.00 2.12
N LYS A 500 18.88 -19.12 1.70
CA LYS A 500 19.24 -17.84 1.06
C LYS A 500 19.96 -16.92 2.06
N ASP A 501 19.55 -16.95 3.32
CA ASP A 501 20.12 -16.14 4.41
C ASP A 501 21.62 -16.37 4.61
N ARG A 502 22.07 -17.62 4.41
CA ARG A 502 23.50 -17.97 4.51
C ARG A 502 24.34 -17.29 3.43
N ALA A 503 23.77 -17.07 2.24
CA ALA A 503 24.44 -16.35 1.17
C ALA A 503 24.59 -14.86 1.49
N LEU A 504 23.59 -14.25 2.14
CA LEU A 504 23.64 -12.84 2.54
C LEU A 504 24.74 -12.57 3.58
N LEU A 505 25.01 -13.53 4.47
CA LEU A 505 26.11 -13.42 5.43
C LEU A 505 27.49 -13.42 4.76
N LEU A 506 27.63 -13.97 3.55
CA LEU A 506 28.88 -13.87 2.79
C LEU A 506 29.12 -12.46 2.28
N ASP A 507 28.07 -11.69 1.97
CA ASP A 507 28.22 -10.28 1.58
C ASP A 507 28.79 -9.46 2.74
N LEU A 508 28.40 -9.80 3.98
CA LEU A 508 28.99 -9.21 5.19
C LEU A 508 30.48 -9.56 5.32
N LEU A 509 30.85 -10.84 5.12
CA LEU A 509 32.25 -11.26 5.11
C LEU A 509 33.05 -10.42 4.10
N LEU A 510 32.56 -10.32 2.86
CA LEU A 510 33.24 -9.59 1.79
C LEU A 510 33.42 -8.11 2.15
N ALA A 511 32.39 -7.45 2.67
CA ALA A 511 32.46 -6.06 3.12
C ALA A 511 33.50 -5.85 4.23
N THR A 512 33.61 -6.80 5.17
CA THR A 512 34.60 -6.74 6.27
C THR A 512 36.02 -7.09 5.82
N THR A 513 36.18 -7.66 4.63
CA THR A 513 37.48 -7.93 4.00
C THR A 513 37.87 -6.87 2.96
N ASP A 514 37.09 -5.80 2.81
CA ASP A 514 37.47 -4.68 1.96
C ASP A 514 38.68 -3.92 2.53
N MET A 515 39.37 -3.13 1.69
CA MET A 515 40.64 -2.45 1.99
C MET A 515 40.61 -1.60 3.27
N ASN A 516 39.43 -1.13 3.65
CA ASN A 516 39.21 -0.30 4.84
C ASN A 516 39.35 -1.06 6.17
N TYR A 517 39.32 -2.40 6.16
CA TYR A 517 39.35 -3.24 7.37
C TYR A 517 40.46 -4.31 7.31
N SER A 518 41.61 -3.97 6.74
CA SER A 518 42.76 -4.88 6.58
C SER A 518 43.21 -5.57 7.89
N TYR A 519 42.94 -4.98 9.07
CA TYR A 519 43.20 -5.62 10.36
C TYR A 519 42.37 -6.90 10.59
N MET A 520 41.16 -6.99 10.01
CA MET A 520 40.29 -8.16 10.12
C MET A 520 40.82 -9.36 9.37
N TRP A 521 41.69 -9.17 8.37
CA TRP A 521 42.26 -10.25 7.57
C TRP A 521 43.12 -11.21 8.40
N ARG A 522 43.70 -10.71 9.48
CA ARG A 522 44.51 -11.48 10.42
C ARG A 522 43.71 -11.99 11.61
N SER A 523 42.41 -11.72 11.65
CA SER A 523 41.56 -12.24 12.73
C SER A 523 41.37 -13.74 12.57
N GLU A 524 41.33 -14.43 13.71
CA GLU A 524 41.06 -15.87 13.76
C GLU A 524 39.68 -16.20 13.17
N ILE A 525 38.69 -15.35 13.42
CA ILE A 525 37.30 -15.52 12.96
C ILE A 525 37.22 -15.54 11.43
N VAL A 526 37.89 -14.61 10.74
CA VAL A 526 37.91 -14.59 9.26
C VAL A 526 38.62 -15.82 8.72
N SER A 527 39.67 -16.29 9.40
CA SER A 527 40.38 -17.51 9.01
C SER A 527 39.49 -18.75 9.12
N GLN A 528 38.75 -18.90 10.23
CA GLN A 528 37.74 -19.96 10.41
C GLN A 528 36.63 -19.87 9.36
N TRP A 529 36.18 -18.66 9.00
CA TRP A 529 35.15 -18.47 7.98
C TRP A 529 35.64 -18.91 6.58
N ILE A 530 36.91 -18.65 6.27
CA ILE A 530 37.55 -19.10 5.03
C ILE A 530 37.68 -20.64 5.01
N GLU A 531 38.06 -21.26 6.13
CA GLU A 531 38.12 -22.72 6.25
C GLU A 531 36.73 -23.35 6.01
N ASP A 532 35.68 -22.81 6.62
CA ASP A 532 34.30 -23.27 6.39
C ASP A 532 33.87 -23.15 4.92
N ILE A 533 34.25 -22.07 4.23
CA ILE A 533 34.00 -21.90 2.78
C ILE A 533 34.73 -22.97 1.97
N VAL A 534 35.98 -23.27 2.30
CA VAL A 534 36.76 -24.32 1.59
C VAL A 534 36.16 -25.70 1.88
N ASN A 535 35.74 -25.98 3.11
CA ASN A 535 35.07 -27.23 3.48
C ASN A 535 33.75 -27.40 2.72
N ASP A 536 32.96 -26.33 2.56
CA ASP A 536 31.75 -26.35 1.73
C ASP A 536 32.05 -26.66 0.26
N LEU A 537 33.11 -26.07 -0.30
CA LEU A 537 33.57 -26.35 -1.67
C LEU A 537 33.99 -27.82 -1.82
N VAL A 538 34.72 -28.37 -0.84
CA VAL A 538 35.12 -29.78 -0.80
C VAL A 538 33.93 -30.72 -0.71
N SER A 539 32.91 -30.35 0.07
CA SER A 539 31.67 -31.13 0.20
C SER A 539 30.80 -31.10 -1.05
N GLY A 540 31.02 -30.16 -1.97
CA GLY A 540 30.22 -29.93 -3.17
C GLY A 540 28.80 -29.37 -2.89
N ALA A 541 28.47 -28.98 -1.65
CA ALA A 541 27.21 -28.34 -1.29
C ALA A 541 27.22 -26.83 -1.64
N VAL A 542 27.49 -26.51 -2.90
CA VAL A 542 27.86 -25.15 -3.35
C VAL A 542 26.70 -24.44 -4.05
N ARG A 543 26.55 -23.14 -3.75
CA ARG A 543 25.71 -22.21 -4.50
C ARG A 543 26.55 -21.13 -5.17
N GLU A 544 25.97 -20.47 -6.16
CA GLU A 544 26.62 -19.38 -6.88
C GLU A 544 27.21 -18.28 -5.96
N PRO A 545 26.53 -17.82 -4.88
CA PRO A 545 27.09 -16.80 -3.98
C PRO A 545 28.35 -17.24 -3.25
N LEU A 546 28.43 -18.51 -2.84
CA LEU A 546 29.64 -19.07 -2.19
C LEU A 546 30.83 -19.06 -3.15
N LEU A 547 30.59 -19.45 -4.41
CA LEU A 547 31.63 -19.45 -5.44
C LEU A 547 32.07 -18.02 -5.79
N LYS A 548 31.13 -17.06 -5.84
CA LYS A 548 31.45 -15.63 -6.00
C LYS A 548 32.29 -15.12 -4.83
N ALA A 549 31.91 -15.42 -3.60
CA ALA A 549 32.64 -15.00 -2.42
C ALA A 549 34.07 -15.57 -2.39
N ALA A 550 34.25 -16.86 -2.68
CA ALA A 550 35.57 -17.49 -2.75
C ALA A 550 36.46 -16.84 -3.83
N ILE A 551 35.90 -16.54 -5.02
CA ILE A 551 36.62 -15.85 -6.09
C ILE A 551 37.00 -14.43 -5.66
N SER A 552 36.07 -13.68 -5.07
CA SER A 552 36.32 -12.31 -4.60
C SER A 552 37.40 -12.28 -3.52
N LEU A 553 37.35 -13.16 -2.52
CA LEU A 553 38.38 -13.27 -1.48
C LEU A 553 39.76 -13.59 -2.06
N ARG A 554 39.80 -14.45 -3.09
CA ARG A 554 41.03 -14.77 -3.81
C ARG A 554 41.57 -13.56 -4.58
N LEU A 555 40.70 -12.83 -5.28
CA LEU A 555 41.05 -11.62 -6.05
C LEU A 555 41.53 -10.47 -5.17
N LEU A 556 40.93 -10.32 -3.99
CA LEU A 556 41.37 -9.33 -3.01
C LEU A 556 42.79 -9.64 -2.49
N GLY A 557 43.26 -10.89 -2.62
CA GLY A 557 44.62 -11.28 -2.25
C GLY A 557 44.73 -11.83 -0.82
N ASN A 558 43.66 -12.39 -0.27
CA ASN A 558 43.68 -12.98 1.07
C ASN A 558 44.73 -14.09 1.17
N THR A 559 45.69 -13.96 2.09
CA THR A 559 46.84 -14.88 2.22
C THR A 559 46.43 -16.28 2.67
N ASN A 560 45.29 -16.42 3.34
CA ASN A 560 44.86 -17.67 3.97
C ASN A 560 44.07 -18.56 3.00
N ILE A 561 43.35 -17.97 2.03
CA ILE A 561 42.50 -18.74 1.11
C ILE A 561 43.30 -19.48 0.03
N LYS A 562 44.37 -18.88 -0.49
CA LYS A 562 45.19 -19.46 -1.56
C LYS A 562 45.78 -20.84 -1.20
N PRO A 563 46.47 -21.03 -0.05
CA PRO A 563 47.04 -22.34 0.29
C PRO A 563 45.97 -23.42 0.49
N LEU A 564 44.84 -23.07 1.12
CA LEU A 564 43.74 -24.01 1.39
C LEU A 564 43.04 -24.50 0.12
N LEU A 565 42.87 -23.62 -0.87
CA LEU A 565 42.30 -23.97 -2.18
C LEU A 565 43.24 -24.87 -2.99
N LEU A 566 44.56 -24.61 -2.95
CA LEU A 566 45.55 -25.42 -3.66
C LEU A 566 45.69 -26.82 -3.05
N ALA A 567 45.67 -26.94 -1.72
CA ALA A 567 45.71 -28.22 -1.02
C ALA A 567 44.53 -29.14 -1.38
N ASN A 568 43.35 -28.57 -1.64
CA ASN A 568 42.12 -29.31 -1.91
C ASN A 568 41.67 -29.28 -3.39
N LYS A 569 42.54 -28.84 -4.30
CA LYS A 569 42.20 -28.55 -5.71
C LYS A 569 41.51 -29.71 -6.44
N ALA A 570 42.02 -30.93 -6.29
CA ALA A 570 41.47 -32.11 -6.97
C ALA A 570 40.07 -32.46 -6.46
N GLN A 571 39.91 -32.49 -5.13
CA GLN A 571 38.65 -32.84 -4.47
C GLN A 571 37.55 -31.80 -4.69
N ILE A 572 37.89 -30.50 -4.68
CA ILE A 572 36.93 -29.42 -4.98
C ILE A 572 36.43 -29.55 -6.42
N THR A 573 37.34 -29.80 -7.38
CA THR A 573 36.97 -29.92 -8.79
C THR A 573 36.03 -31.10 -9.01
N GLU A 574 36.32 -32.25 -8.41
CA GLU A 574 35.47 -33.45 -8.49
C GLU A 574 34.11 -33.23 -7.81
N SER A 575 34.07 -32.78 -6.56
CA SER A 575 32.83 -32.62 -5.79
C SER A 575 31.87 -31.57 -6.38
N VAL A 576 32.39 -30.43 -6.85
CA VAL A 576 31.56 -29.32 -7.37
C VAL A 576 31.05 -29.64 -8.78
N THR A 577 31.84 -30.30 -9.62
CA THR A 577 31.39 -30.73 -10.96
C THR A 577 30.39 -31.88 -10.88
N ALA A 578 30.59 -32.84 -9.97
CA ALA A 578 29.70 -33.99 -9.79
C ALA A 578 28.32 -33.59 -9.23
N LYS A 579 28.27 -32.70 -8.24
CA LYS A 579 26.99 -32.25 -7.63
C LYS A 579 26.30 -31.12 -8.40
N GLY A 580 27.06 -30.38 -9.20
CA GLY A 580 26.57 -29.21 -9.92
C GLY A 580 26.21 -28.04 -9.01
N VAL A 581 26.00 -26.86 -9.60
CA VAL A 581 25.60 -25.64 -8.89
C VAL A 581 24.25 -25.18 -9.43
N GLN A 582 23.26 -25.05 -8.55
CA GLN A 582 21.92 -24.58 -8.94
C GLN A 582 22.01 -23.23 -9.67
N GLY A 583 21.44 -23.16 -10.88
CA GLY A 583 21.40 -21.95 -11.70
C GLY A 583 22.61 -21.71 -12.60
N MET A 584 23.57 -22.64 -12.68
CA MET A 584 24.75 -22.53 -13.55
C MET A 584 24.87 -23.71 -14.51
N THR A 585 25.37 -23.44 -15.72
CA THR A 585 25.74 -24.50 -16.69
C THR A 585 27.08 -25.13 -16.33
N ALA A 586 27.31 -26.38 -16.74
CA ALA A 586 28.59 -27.08 -16.52
C ALA A 586 29.80 -26.26 -17.01
N LYS A 587 29.68 -25.62 -18.19
CA LYS A 587 30.70 -24.74 -18.76
C LYS A 587 31.01 -23.52 -17.88
N GLN A 588 29.99 -22.91 -17.27
CA GLN A 588 30.18 -21.78 -16.35
C GLN A 588 30.85 -22.21 -15.03
N ILE A 589 30.53 -23.42 -14.55
CA ILE A 589 31.16 -23.99 -13.35
C ILE A 589 32.65 -24.24 -13.62
N GLU A 590 32.98 -24.90 -14.72
CA GLU A 590 34.38 -25.15 -15.13
C GLU A 590 35.18 -23.85 -15.28
N GLN A 591 34.62 -22.84 -15.96
CA GLN A 591 35.28 -21.54 -16.10
C GLN A 591 35.57 -20.89 -14.75
N LYS A 592 34.60 -20.86 -13.84
CA LYS A 592 34.78 -20.26 -12.51
C LYS A 592 35.75 -21.04 -11.63
N LEU A 593 35.72 -22.37 -11.66
CA LEU A 593 36.67 -23.22 -10.95
C LEU A 593 38.09 -23.06 -11.50
N SER A 594 38.24 -22.97 -12.83
CA SER A 594 39.54 -22.71 -13.45
C SER A 594 40.12 -21.38 -12.97
N PHE A 595 39.29 -20.34 -12.83
CA PHE A 595 39.70 -19.06 -12.29
C PHE A 595 40.03 -19.11 -10.78
N LEU A 596 39.23 -19.84 -10.01
CA LEU A 596 39.40 -19.99 -8.56
C LEU A 596 40.63 -20.83 -8.17
N LEU A 597 41.08 -21.75 -9.03
CA LEU A 597 42.13 -22.73 -8.71
C LEU A 597 43.41 -22.56 -9.57
N LYS A 598 43.49 -21.50 -10.39
CA LYS A 598 44.66 -21.14 -11.20
C LYS A 598 45.80 -20.60 -10.34
N ASP A 599 46.99 -21.21 -10.37
CA ASP A 599 48.13 -20.85 -9.49
C ASP A 599 48.52 -19.36 -9.48
#